data_AF-A0A094WIJ1-F1
#
_entry.id   AF-A0A094WIJ1-F1
#
_cell.length_a   1.000
_cell.length_b   1.000
_cell.length_c   1.000
_cell.angle_alpha   90.00
_cell.angle_beta   90.00
_cell.angle_gamma   90.00
#
_symmetry.space_group_name_H-M   'P 1'
#
loop_
_entity.id
_entity.type
_entity.pdbx_description
1 polymer ?
#
loop_
_entity_poly.entity_id
_entity_poly.type
_entity_poly.pdbx_seq_one_letter_code
_entity_poly.pdbx_strand_id
1 'polypeptide(L)'
;MRIGNEKAERAKLRCEKVRIGNEKAEQAKLRCEKVRISNEKATQAKLRCEKVRISNEKATQAKLRCEKVRISNEKATQAKLQYE
;
A
#
# COMPACT_ATOMS: atom_id res chain seq x y z
N MET A 1 3.77 -5.19 -12.61
CA MET A 1 4.39 -3.85 -12.65
C MET A 1 5.34 -3.68 -11.45
N ARG A 2 6.45 -2.95 -11.61
CA ARG A 2 7.33 -2.55 -10.51
C ARG A 2 7.38 -1.02 -10.48
N ILE A 3 7.29 -0.45 -9.29
CA ILE A 3 7.28 1.00 -9.05
C ILE A 3 8.22 1.26 -7.88
N GLY A 4 9.04 2.30 -7.96
CA GLY A 4 9.93 2.60 -6.86
C GLY A 4 10.88 3.76 -7.05
N ASN A 5 11.38 4.27 -5.92
CA ASN A 5 12.14 5.52 -5.83
C ASN A 5 11.40 6.75 -6.40
N GLU A 6 10.08 6.71 -6.39
CA GLU A 6 9.22 7.78 -6.90
C GLU A 6 8.68 8.66 -5.77
N LYS A 7 8.48 9.94 -6.08
CA LYS A 7 7.78 10.91 -5.25
C LYS A 7 6.62 11.47 -6.05
N ALA A 8 5.41 11.33 -5.53
CA ALA A 8 4.21 11.85 -6.17
C ALA A 8 3.27 12.47 -5.14
N GLU A 9 2.54 13.52 -5.48
CA GLU A 9 1.41 13.92 -4.62
C GLU A 9 0.31 12.84 -4.63
N ARG A 10 0.09 12.22 -5.79
CA ARG A 10 -0.99 11.26 -5.95
C ARG A 10 -0.58 10.08 -6.82
N ALA A 11 -0.58 8.90 -6.23
CA ALA A 11 -0.39 7.64 -6.94
C ALA A 11 -1.73 6.90 -7.05
N LYS A 12 -2.13 6.58 -8.28
CA LYS A 12 -3.28 5.71 -8.56
C LYS A 12 -2.82 4.58 -9.47
N LEU A 13 -2.95 3.35 -9.00
CA LEU A 13 -2.61 2.18 -9.80
C LEU A 13 -3.73 1.17 -9.84
N ARG A 14 -3.93 0.60 -11.03
CA ARG A 14 -4.79 -0.56 -11.24
C ARG A 14 -4.04 -1.57 -12.10
N CYS A 15 -3.89 -2.78 -11.57
CA CYS A 15 -3.03 -3.80 -12.16
C CYS A 15 -3.39 -5.18 -11.62
N GLU A 16 -2.88 -6.25 -12.23
CA GLU A 16 -3.04 -7.58 -11.64
C GLU A 16 -2.04 -7.80 -10.48
N LYS A 17 -0.78 -7.44 -10.71
CA LYS A 17 0.32 -7.60 -9.74
C LYS A 17 1.22 -6.36 -9.72
N VAL A 18 1.47 -5.81 -8.54
CA VAL A 18 2.44 -4.73 -8.34
C VAL A 18 3.41 -5.02 -7.21
N ARG A 19 4.65 -4.59 -7.40
CA ARG A 19 5.64 -4.44 -6.35
C ARG A 19 6.05 -2.97 -6.25
N ILE A 20 5.85 -2.39 -5.08
CA ILE A 20 6.18 -1.01 -4.73
C ILE A 20 7.35 -1.03 -3.76
N GLY A 21 8.36 -0.20 -4.01
CA GLY A 21 9.59 -0.14 -3.23
C GLY A 21 10.09 1.28 -3.06
N ASN A 22 10.36 1.73 -1.83
CA ASN A 22 10.95 3.06 -1.56
C ASN A 22 10.15 4.23 -2.18
N GLU A 23 8.83 4.15 -2.20
CA GLU A 23 7.98 5.25 -2.67
C GLU A 23 7.58 6.21 -1.56
N LYS A 24 7.36 7.48 -1.94
CA LYS A 24 6.72 8.48 -1.10
C LYS A 24 5.56 9.12 -1.83
N ALA A 25 4.36 9.03 -1.27
CA ALA A 25 3.19 9.69 -1.84
C ALA A 25 2.34 10.39 -0.79
N GLU A 26 1.71 11.54 -1.09
CA GLU A 26 0.73 12.08 -0.14
C GLU A 26 -0.53 11.20 -0.11
N GLN A 27 -1.02 10.83 -1.30
CA GLN A 27 -2.18 9.95 -1.47
C GLN A 27 -1.86 8.77 -2.38
N ALA A 28 -1.88 7.55 -1.83
CA ALA A 28 -1.76 6.32 -2.57
C ALA A 28 -3.11 5.60 -2.65
N LYS A 29 -3.54 5.24 -3.87
CA LYS A 29 -4.71 4.39 -4.13
C LYS A 29 -4.33 3.24 -5.03
N LEU A 30 -4.39 2.03 -4.50
CA LEU A 30 -3.97 0.81 -5.18
C LEU A 30 -5.13 -0.17 -5.27
N ARG A 31 -5.40 -0.64 -6.49
CA ARG A 31 -6.39 -1.69 -6.75
C ARG A 31 -5.78 -2.78 -7.62
N CYS A 32 -5.26 -3.84 -7.01
CA CYS A 32 -4.65 -4.96 -7.72
C CYS A 32 -4.94 -6.30 -7.04
N GLU A 33 -4.87 -7.44 -7.73
CA GLU A 33 -5.08 -8.74 -7.08
C GLU A 33 -3.98 -9.04 -6.07
N LYS A 34 -2.71 -8.83 -6.44
CA LYS A 34 -1.56 -9.09 -5.58
C LYS A 34 -0.67 -7.87 -5.46
N VAL A 35 -0.42 -7.44 -4.22
CA VAL A 35 0.41 -6.29 -3.91
C VAL A 35 1.54 -6.68 -2.97
N ARG A 36 2.75 -6.23 -3.30
CA ARG A 36 3.89 -6.24 -2.39
C ARG A 36 4.41 -4.83 -2.20
N ILE A 37 4.36 -4.33 -0.98
CA ILE A 37 4.85 -3.01 -0.60
C ILE A 37 6.09 -3.18 0.27
N SER A 38 7.11 -2.37 0.02
CA SER A 38 8.34 -2.34 0.81
C SER A 38 8.86 -0.91 0.96
N ASN A 39 9.10 -0.47 2.19
CA ASN A 39 9.63 0.87 2.49
C ASN A 39 8.80 2.02 1.91
N GLU A 40 7.47 1.93 1.95
CA GLU A 40 6.59 2.99 1.45
C GLU A 40 6.26 3.99 2.56
N LYS A 41 6.18 5.27 2.22
CA LYS A 41 5.66 6.31 3.11
C LYS A 41 4.51 7.04 2.45
N ALA A 42 3.36 7.09 3.11
CA ALA A 42 2.23 7.87 2.62
C ALA A 42 1.49 8.65 3.69
N THR A 43 0.89 9.79 3.36
CA THR A 43 -0.01 10.46 4.32
C THR A 43 -1.32 9.68 4.39
N GLN A 44 -1.88 9.33 3.23
CA GLN A 44 -3.08 8.50 3.10
C GLN A 44 -2.86 7.35 2.12
N ALA A 45 -3.02 6.11 2.59
CA ALA A 45 -2.96 4.90 1.79
C ALA A 45 -4.35 4.23 1.75
N LYS A 46 -4.83 3.91 0.54
CA LYS A 46 -6.01 3.06 0.33
C LYS A 46 -5.66 1.91 -0.60
N LEU A 47 -5.75 0.70 -0.08
CA LEU A 47 -5.41 -0.54 -0.77
C LEU A 47 -6.65 -1.43 -0.86
N ARG A 48 -7.00 -1.88 -2.06
CA ARG A 48 -8.03 -2.90 -2.28
C ARG A 48 -7.51 -4.02 -3.15
N CYS A 49 -7.26 -5.18 -2.55
CA CYS A 49 -6.55 -6.28 -3.19
C CYS A 49 -7.00 -7.63 -2.66
N GLU A 50 -6.79 -8.74 -3.36
CA GLU A 50 -7.04 -10.07 -2.75
C GLU A 50 -5.91 -10.42 -1.77
N LYS A 51 -4.66 -10.21 -2.17
CA LYS A 51 -3.48 -10.58 -1.38
C LYS A 51 -2.52 -9.41 -1.26
N VAL A 52 -2.23 -9.01 -0.03
CA VAL A 52 -1.30 -7.92 0.27
C VAL A 52 -0.17 -8.42 1.16
N ARG A 53 1.05 -8.03 0.81
CA ARG A 53 2.21 -8.14 1.69
C ARG A 53 2.86 -6.78 1.85
N ILE A 54 2.91 -6.30 3.08
CA ILE A 54 3.48 -5.01 3.45
C ILE A 54 4.72 -5.24 4.30
N SER A 55 5.79 -4.49 4.02
CA SER A 55 7.03 -4.51 4.80
C SER A 55 7.56 -3.10 4.97
N ASN A 56 7.76 -2.63 6.20
CA ASN A 56 8.24 -1.27 6.50
C ASN A 56 7.38 -0.16 5.87
N GLU A 57 6.08 -0.16 6.13
CA GLU A 57 5.19 0.92 5.68
C GLU A 57 4.99 1.95 6.79
N LYS A 58 5.04 3.23 6.44
CA LYS A 58 4.66 4.33 7.34
C LYS A 58 3.53 5.12 6.72
N ALA A 59 2.37 5.14 7.38
CA ALA A 59 1.26 5.96 6.95
C ALA A 59 0.65 6.80 8.07
N THR A 60 0.07 7.96 7.76
CA THR A 60 -0.76 8.65 8.77
C THR A 60 -2.13 7.97 8.85
N GLN A 61 -2.74 7.72 7.69
CA GLN A 61 -4.01 7.00 7.57
C GLN A 61 -3.88 5.86 6.55
N ALA A 62 -4.11 4.63 6.98
CA ALA A 62 -4.15 3.45 6.15
C ALA A 62 -5.55 2.82 6.13
N LYS A 63 -6.08 2.54 4.93
CA LYS A 63 -7.28 1.72 4.73
C LYS A 63 -6.95 0.56 3.81
N LEU A 64 -7.02 -0.65 4.35
CA LEU A 64 -6.70 -1.87 3.63
C LEU A 64 -7.94 -2.77 3.57
N ARG A 65 -8.30 -3.19 2.36
CA ARG A 65 -9.39 -4.15 2.11
C ARG A 65 -8.85 -5.33 1.31
N CYS A 66 -8.79 -6.51 1.93
CA CYS A 66 -8.23 -7.70 1.29
C CYS A 66 -8.59 -9.03 1.96
N GLU A 67 -8.63 -10.10 1.18
CA GLU A 67 -8.86 -11.47 1.70
C GLU A 67 -7.68 -11.99 2.53
N LYS A 68 -6.45 -11.69 2.10
CA LYS A 68 -5.22 -12.14 2.79
C LYS A 68 -4.23 -11.01 2.92
N VAL A 69 -3.77 -10.79 4.15
CA VAL A 69 -2.74 -9.79 4.45
C VAL A 69 -1.59 -10.40 5.22
N ARG A 70 -0.38 -9.94 4.91
CA ARG A 70 0.80 -10.13 5.75
C ARG A 70 1.53 -8.80 5.91
N ILE A 71 1.57 -8.30 7.13
CA ILE A 71 2.21 -7.02 7.45
C ILE A 71 3.43 -7.29 8.33
N SER A 72 4.53 -6.60 8.06
CA SER A 72 5.73 -6.64 8.89
C SER A 72 6.28 -5.22 9.03
N ASN A 73 6.38 -4.72 10.26
CA ASN A 73 6.78 -3.34 10.58
C ASN A 73 5.91 -2.28 9.88
N GLU A 74 4.62 -2.25 10.19
CA GLU A 74 3.76 -1.12 9.85
C GLU A 74 3.75 -0.11 11.00
N LYS A 75 3.85 1.17 10.66
CA LYS A 75 3.53 2.27 11.58
C LYS A 75 2.46 3.13 10.95
N ALA A 76 1.25 3.05 11.50
CA ALA A 76 0.15 3.90 11.12
C ALA A 76 -0.42 4.63 12.34
N THR A 77 -0.72 5.93 12.20
CA THR A 77 -1.45 6.67 13.25
C THR A 77 -2.90 6.22 13.31
N GLN A 78 -3.51 5.97 12.15
CA GLN A 78 -4.85 5.41 12.02
C GLN A 78 -4.84 4.31 10.94
N ALA A 79 -5.19 3.08 11.33
CA ALA A 79 -5.31 1.95 10.41
C ALA A 79 -6.73 1.38 10.46
N LYS A 80 -7.29 1.07 9.28
CA LYS A 80 -8.52 0.29 9.14
C LYS A 80 -8.26 -0.87 8.19
N LEU A 81 -8.38 -2.09 8.72
CA LEU A 81 -8.27 -3.33 7.96
C LEU A 81 -9.67 -3.96 7.83
N GLN A 82 -10.06 -4.31 6.61
CA GLN A 82 -11.27 -5.05 6.31
C GLN A 82 -10.92 -6.30 5.52
N TYR A 83 -11.38 -7.45 6.00
CA TYR A 83 -11.31 -8.69 5.25
C TYR A 83 -12.56 -8.80 4.36
N GLU A 84 -12.35 -9.16 3.08
CA GLU A 84 -13.42 -9.60 2.16
C GLU A 84 -13.56 -11.12 2.22
#